data_AF-A0A2T6ZVV6-F1
#
_entry.id   AF-A0A2T6ZVV6-F1
#
_cell.length_a   1.000
_cell.length_b   1.000
_cell.length_c   1.000
_cell.angle_alpha   90.00
_cell.angle_beta   90.00
_cell.angle_gamma   90.00
#
_symmetry.space_group_name_H-M   'P 1'
#
loop_
_entity.id
_entity.type
_entity.pdbx_description
1 polymer ?
#
loop_
_entity_poly.entity_id
_entity_poly.type
_entity_poly.pdbx_seq_one_letter_code
_entity_poly.pdbx_strand_id
1 'polypeptide(L)'
;MKDPKHEWASNKQGCAIQALRNLAVWTYRQIAKVQNLSLGAVYNICQSSTIPKKLKGRMFSLNTPTGRQLAATATMKTAYCQMLLVEVPGAYSIEVSERTIRKAFQKEGYFPIVAQRKPFLHELKKKATLSICNCRLGLNSRGLAPCHLD
;
A
#
# COMPACT_ATOMS: atom_id res chain seq x y z
N MET A 1 34.44 -2.51 -26.97
CA MET A 1 34.68 -1.83 -25.68
C MET A 1 33.34 -1.41 -25.12
N LYS A 2 32.94 -1.97 -23.96
CA LYS A 2 31.74 -1.50 -23.26
C LYS A 2 32.17 -0.27 -22.48
N ASP A 3 31.67 0.91 -22.85
CA ASP A 3 31.82 2.08 -21.99
C ASP A 3 31.20 1.73 -20.64
N PRO A 4 31.93 1.87 -19.52
CA PRO A 4 31.37 1.65 -18.20
C PRO A 4 30.33 2.73 -17.97
N LYS A 5 29.07 2.41 -18.30
CA LYS A 5 27.91 3.26 -18.09
C LYS A 5 27.79 3.55 -16.60
N HIS A 6 28.36 4.68 -16.19
CA HIS A 6 27.94 5.54 -15.08
C HIS A 6 27.25 4.80 -13.92
N GLU A 7 27.97 3.87 -13.30
CA GLU A 7 27.68 3.51 -11.92
C GLU A 7 28.17 4.70 -11.10
N TRP A 8 27.27 5.65 -10.91
CA TRP A 8 27.40 6.79 -9.99
C TRP A 8 28.19 6.33 -8.78
N ALA A 9 29.32 7.01 -8.52
CA ALA A 9 30.25 6.72 -7.44
C ALA A 9 29.46 6.19 -6.23
N SER A 10 29.66 4.91 -5.92
CA SER A 10 28.96 4.23 -4.83
C SER A 10 28.93 5.17 -3.63
N ASN A 11 27.81 5.30 -2.91
CA ASN A 11 27.67 6.27 -1.81
C ASN A 11 28.90 6.28 -0.86
N LYS A 12 29.53 5.12 -0.68
CA LYS A 12 30.81 4.95 0.05
C LYS A 12 31.96 5.77 -0.52
N GLN A 13 32.16 5.78 -1.83
CA GLN A 13 33.20 6.55 -2.52
C GLN A 13 32.96 8.06 -2.40
N GLY A 14 31.69 8.51 -2.49
CA GLY A 14 31.32 9.90 -2.23
C GLY A 14 31.67 10.35 -0.81
N CYS A 15 31.33 9.53 0.20
CA CYS A 15 31.70 9.78 1.59
C CYS A 15 33.22 9.80 1.79
N ALA A 16 33.97 8.90 1.17
CA ALA A 16 35.43 8.86 1.27
C ALA A 16 36.06 10.14 0.67
N ILE A 17 35.59 10.61 -0.48
CA ILE A 17 36.03 11.86 -1.11
C ILE A 17 35.76 13.06 -0.20
N GLN A 18 34.59 13.11 0.42
CA GLN A 18 34.23 14.20 1.34
C GLN A 18 35.03 14.13 2.64
N ALA A 19 35.33 12.93 3.16
CA ALA A 19 36.22 12.76 4.31
C ALA A 19 37.64 13.24 4.00
N LEU A 20 38.20 12.87 2.84
CA LEU A 20 39.51 13.38 2.39
C LEU A 20 39.52 14.90 2.24
N ARG A 21 38.41 15.49 1.80
CA ARG A 21 38.29 16.95 1.67
C ARG A 21 38.17 17.65 3.02
N ASN A 22 37.31 17.17 3.91
CA ASN A 22 36.93 17.89 5.13
C ASN A 22 37.83 17.54 6.33
N LEU A 23 38.26 16.29 6.44
CA LEU A 23 39.09 15.82 7.57
C LEU A 23 40.58 15.92 7.24
N ALA A 24 40.99 15.46 6.06
CA ALA A 24 42.39 15.46 5.64
C ALA A 24 42.81 16.76 4.92
N VAL A 25 41.85 17.64 4.59
CA VAL A 25 42.09 18.95 3.94
C VAL A 25 42.83 18.81 2.59
N TRP A 26 42.61 17.71 1.87
CA TRP A 26 43.27 17.50 0.57
C TRP A 26 42.73 18.43 -0.52
N THR A 27 43.59 18.75 -1.48
CA THR A 27 43.22 19.50 -2.68
C THR A 27 42.44 18.60 -3.66
N TYR A 28 41.55 19.18 -4.46
CA TYR A 28 40.76 18.43 -5.46
C TYR A 28 41.64 17.64 -6.45
N ARG A 29 42.83 18.16 -6.79
CA ARG A 29 43.80 17.48 -7.67
C ARG A 29 44.38 16.22 -7.05
N GLN A 30 44.71 16.26 -5.76
CA GLN A 30 45.22 15.09 -5.03
C GLN A 30 44.14 14.01 -4.93
N ILE A 31 42.92 14.40 -4.58
CA ILE A 31 41.78 13.48 -4.47
C ILE A 31 41.49 12.83 -5.83
N ALA A 32 41.46 13.60 -6.91
CA ALA A 32 41.25 13.10 -8.26
C ALA A 32 42.31 12.08 -8.69
N LYS A 33 43.59 12.35 -8.36
CA LYS A 33 44.71 11.44 -8.67
C LYS A 33 44.61 10.13 -7.89
N VAL A 34 44.26 10.17 -6.60
CA VAL A 34 44.18 8.96 -5.76
C VAL A 34 42.93 8.13 -6.06
N GLN A 35 41.80 8.78 -6.32
CA GLN A 35 40.53 8.11 -6.60
C GLN A 35 40.32 7.77 -8.08
N ASN A 36 41.25 8.14 -8.96
CA ASN A 36 41.16 8.00 -10.42
C ASN A 36 39.85 8.58 -11.00
N LEU A 37 39.47 9.78 -10.55
CA LEU A 37 38.27 10.50 -11.00
C LEU A 37 38.65 11.78 -11.74
N SER A 38 37.75 12.27 -12.60
CA SER A 38 37.92 13.59 -13.21
C SER A 38 37.78 14.69 -12.16
N LEU A 39 38.49 15.81 -12.35
CA LEU A 39 38.40 16.97 -11.45
C LEU A 39 36.97 17.49 -11.31
N GLY A 40 36.20 17.53 -12.41
CA GLY A 40 34.81 17.94 -12.40
C GLY A 40 33.92 17.01 -11.56
N ALA A 41 34.15 15.69 -11.61
CA ALA A 41 33.42 14.74 -10.78
C ALA A 41 33.70 14.95 -9.29
N VAL A 42 34.97 15.10 -8.91
CA VAL A 42 35.36 15.39 -7.52
C VAL A 42 34.74 16.70 -7.04
N TYR A 43 34.80 17.75 -7.86
CA TYR A 43 34.18 19.04 -7.54
C TYR A 43 32.67 18.90 -7.30
N ASN A 44 31.95 18.23 -8.21
CA ASN A 44 30.51 18.00 -8.08
C ASN A 44 30.16 17.18 -6.83
N ILE A 45 30.94 16.15 -6.50
CA ILE A 45 30.75 15.32 -5.30
C ILE A 45 30.95 16.15 -4.03
N CYS A 46 31.99 16.99 -3.98
CA CYS A 46 32.25 17.86 -2.82
C CYS A 46 31.21 18.96 -2.66
N GLN A 47 30.62 19.47 -3.76
CA GLN A 47 29.55 20.47 -3.72
C GLN A 47 28.18 19.85 -3.40
N SER A 48 27.95 18.60 -3.78
CA SER A 48 26.71 17.89 -3.48
C SER A 48 26.62 17.49 -2.00
N SER A 49 25.40 17.48 -1.44
CA SER A 49 25.18 16.99 -0.07
C SER A 49 25.64 15.53 0.06
N THR A 50 26.31 15.21 1.17
CA THR A 50 26.70 13.85 1.57
C THR A 50 25.52 12.88 1.59
N ILE A 51 24.31 13.40 1.85
CA ILE A 51 23.11 12.59 1.93
C ILE A 51 22.62 12.30 0.51
N PRO A 52 22.56 11.01 0.09
CA PRO A 52 22.06 10.68 -1.23
C PRO A 52 20.63 11.19 -1.37
N LYS A 53 20.41 12.07 -2.35
CA LYS A 53 19.06 12.53 -2.67
C LYS A 53 18.29 11.34 -3.23
N LYS A 54 17.21 10.96 -2.57
CA LYS A 54 16.27 9.99 -3.12
C LYS A 54 15.76 10.55 -4.44
N LEU A 55 15.93 9.80 -5.53
CA LEU A 55 15.32 10.13 -6.81
C LEU A 55 13.81 10.21 -6.57
N LYS A 56 13.24 11.39 -6.86
CA LYS A 56 11.79 11.55 -6.79
C LYS A 56 11.20 10.73 -7.93
N GLY A 57 10.47 9.68 -7.60
CA GLY A 57 9.70 8.91 -8.58
C GLY A 57 8.59 9.77 -9.20
N ARG A 58 7.94 9.24 -10.24
CA ARG A 58 6.76 9.85 -10.84
C ARG A 58 5.71 10.11 -9.76
N MET A 59 5.09 11.29 -9.79
CA MET A 59 3.97 11.61 -8.90
C MET A 59 2.83 10.61 -9.12
N PHE A 60 2.24 10.13 -8.02
CA PHE A 60 1.08 9.25 -8.08
C PHE A 60 -0.13 10.03 -8.63
N SER A 61 -0.97 9.36 -9.43
CA SER A 61 -2.19 9.97 -9.96
C SER A 61 -3.26 10.20 -8.89
N LEU A 62 -3.10 9.62 -7.70
CA LEU A 62 -4.02 9.75 -6.58
C LEU A 62 -3.22 10.09 -5.32
N ASN A 63 -3.55 11.24 -4.72
CA ASN A 63 -2.89 11.74 -3.53
C ASN A 63 -3.34 10.94 -2.29
N THR A 64 -2.42 10.73 -1.34
CA THR A 64 -2.71 10.04 -0.07
C THR A 64 -3.96 10.57 0.67
N PRO A 65 -4.15 11.90 0.89
CA PRO A 65 -5.35 12.40 1.56
C PRO A 65 -6.65 12.04 0.82
N THR A 66 -6.63 12.13 -0.52
CA THR A 66 -7.77 11.75 -1.36
C THR A 66 -8.07 10.27 -1.25
N GLY A 67 -7.05 9.41 -1.23
CA GLY A 67 -7.21 7.96 -1.05
C GLY A 67 -7.85 7.61 0.29
N ARG A 68 -7.41 8.26 1.36
CA ARG A 68 -8.00 8.10 2.69
C ARG A 68 -9.45 8.56 2.74
N GLN A 69 -9.77 9.69 2.12
CA GLN A 69 -11.14 10.20 2.08
C GLN A 69 -12.08 9.26 1.31
N LEU A 70 -11.62 8.70 0.18
CA LEU A 70 -12.39 7.72 -0.60
C LEU A 70 -12.61 6.44 0.21
N ALA A 71 -11.57 5.92 0.87
CA ALA A 71 -11.66 4.75 1.76
C ALA A 71 -12.64 4.95 2.91
N ALA A 72 -12.55 6.09 3.60
CA ALA A 72 -13.47 6.44 4.67
C ALA A 72 -14.92 6.55 4.18
N THR A 73 -15.14 7.21 3.04
CA THR A 73 -16.48 7.36 2.46
C THR A 73 -17.07 6.00 2.07
N ALA A 74 -16.27 5.15 1.42
CA ALA A 74 -16.70 3.80 1.04
C ALA A 74 -17.03 2.93 2.25
N THR A 75 -16.41 3.19 3.40
CA THR A 75 -16.62 2.43 4.64
C THR A 75 -17.84 2.94 5.43
N MET A 76 -18.09 4.25 5.43
CA MET A 76 -19.14 4.86 6.25
C MET A 76 -20.57 4.67 5.73
N LYS A 77 -20.76 4.53 4.41
CA LYS A 77 -22.10 4.39 3.82
C LYS A 77 -22.28 3.00 3.24
N THR A 78 -23.31 2.31 3.73
CA THR A 78 -23.72 0.98 3.24
C THR A 78 -23.97 0.94 1.73
N ALA A 79 -24.49 2.04 1.16
CA ALA A 79 -24.66 2.17 -0.30
C ALA A 79 -23.32 2.07 -1.04
N TYR A 80 -22.26 2.72 -0.55
CA TYR A 80 -20.94 2.68 -1.20
C TYR A 80 -20.21 1.35 -0.98
N CYS A 81 -20.53 0.59 0.07
CA CYS A 81 -20.01 -0.77 0.24
C CYS A 81 -20.47 -1.74 -0.86
N GLN A 82 -21.60 -1.46 -1.53
CA GLN A 82 -22.18 -2.31 -2.58
C GLN A 82 -21.84 -1.82 -4.00
N MET A 83 -21.30 -0.60 -4.14
CA MET A 83 -20.94 -0.03 -5.42
C MET A 83 -19.65 -0.64 -5.98
N LEU A 84 -19.49 -0.59 -7.30
CA LEU A 84 -18.25 -0.99 -7.92
C LEU A 84 -17.14 0.00 -7.52
N LEU A 85 -15.93 -0.51 -7.33
CA LEU A 85 -14.74 0.29 -6.96
C LEU A 85 -14.50 1.52 -7.85
N VAL A 86 -14.90 1.45 -9.11
CA VAL A 86 -14.73 2.52 -10.12
C VAL A 86 -15.79 3.61 -9.97
N GLU A 87 -16.95 3.30 -9.40
CA GLU A 87 -18.07 4.24 -9.26
C GLU A 87 -17.83 5.21 -8.09
N VAL A 88 -17.15 4.76 -7.03
CA VAL A 88 -16.89 5.59 -5.84
C VAL A 88 -16.10 6.85 -6.19
N PRO A 89 -14.98 6.82 -6.94
CA PRO A 89 -14.27 8.03 -7.34
C PRO A 89 -15.00 8.84 -8.41
N GLY A 90 -15.82 8.19 -9.25
CA GLY A 90 -16.69 8.86 -10.21
C GLY A 90 -17.66 9.81 -9.54
N ALA A 91 -18.20 9.46 -8.38
CA ALA A 91 -19.04 10.34 -7.56
C ALA A 91 -18.33 11.61 -7.07
N TYR A 92 -16.99 11.62 -7.07
CA TYR A 92 -16.14 12.75 -6.70
C TYR A 92 -15.46 13.42 -7.90
N SER A 93 -15.85 13.08 -9.14
CA SER A 93 -15.21 13.56 -10.38
C SER A 93 -13.71 13.27 -10.46
N ILE A 94 -13.28 12.14 -9.89
CA ILE A 94 -11.87 11.72 -9.90
C ILE A 94 -11.69 10.64 -10.96
N GLU A 95 -11.04 11.00 -12.07
CA GLU A 95 -10.71 10.07 -13.16
C GLU A 95 -9.41 9.32 -12.87
N VAL A 96 -9.52 8.10 -12.36
CA VAL A 96 -8.36 7.26 -12.04
C VAL A 96 -8.64 5.82 -12.46
N SER A 97 -7.61 5.12 -12.97
CA SER A 97 -7.75 3.71 -13.32
C SER A 97 -8.14 2.84 -12.13
N GLU A 98 -8.98 1.81 -12.35
CA GLU A 98 -9.42 0.87 -11.31
C GLU A 98 -8.24 0.27 -10.54
N ARG A 99 -7.14 -0.06 -11.24
CA ARG A 99 -5.94 -0.63 -10.62
C ARG A 99 -5.32 0.29 -9.58
N THR A 100 -5.26 1.59 -9.87
CA THR A 100 -4.73 2.58 -8.92
C THR A 100 -5.67 2.74 -7.74
N ILE A 101 -6.98 2.76 -8.00
CA ILE A 101 -8.01 2.86 -6.96
C ILE A 101 -7.91 1.66 -6.00
N ARG A 102 -7.87 0.42 -6.52
CA ARG A 102 -7.68 -0.78 -5.71
C ARG A 102 -6.44 -0.70 -4.82
N LYS A 103 -5.29 -0.28 -5.37
CA LYS A 103 -4.06 -0.12 -4.60
C LYS A 103 -4.20 0.95 -3.49
N ALA A 104 -4.89 2.05 -3.79
CA ALA A 104 -5.15 3.10 -2.80
C ALA A 104 -6.03 2.59 -1.66
N PHE A 105 -7.12 1.89 -1.97
CA PHE A 105 -8.00 1.29 -0.97
C PHE A 105 -7.27 0.22 -0.12
N GLN A 106 -6.50 -0.66 -0.75
CA GLN A 106 -5.68 -1.67 -0.05
C GLN A 106 -4.68 -1.02 0.91
N LYS A 107 -4.06 0.09 0.51
CA LYS A 107 -3.12 0.84 1.36
C LYS A 107 -3.79 1.42 2.60
N GLU A 108 -5.04 1.84 2.49
CA GLU A 108 -5.85 2.34 3.61
C GLU A 108 -6.61 1.22 4.35
N GLY A 109 -6.36 -0.05 4.02
CA GLY A 109 -6.95 -1.21 4.69
C GLY A 109 -8.38 -1.56 4.28
N TYR A 110 -8.91 -0.93 3.22
CA TYR A 110 -10.22 -1.25 2.68
C TYR A 110 -10.13 -2.39 1.65
N PHE A 111 -10.85 -3.47 1.93
CA PHE A 111 -10.98 -4.62 1.04
C PHE A 111 -12.45 -4.78 0.65
N PRO A 112 -12.81 -4.58 -0.62
CA PRO A 112 -14.18 -4.79 -1.08
C PRO A 112 -14.57 -6.26 -0.85
N ILE A 113 -15.63 -6.47 -0.08
CA ILE A 113 -16.19 -7.80 0.12
C ILE A 113 -17.08 -8.10 -1.09
N VAL A 114 -16.65 -9.05 -1.91
CA VAL A 114 -17.53 -9.59 -2.96
C VAL A 114 -18.57 -10.46 -2.26
N ALA A 115 -19.83 -10.04 -2.29
CA ALA A 115 -20.93 -10.84 -1.80
C ALA A 115 -20.95 -12.18 -2.57
N GLN A 116 -20.68 -13.27 -1.86
CA GLN A 116 -20.83 -14.59 -2.45
C GLN A 116 -22.31 -14.90 -2.65
N ARG A 117 -22.66 -15.52 -3.78
CA ARG A 117 -24.02 -16.02 -3.98
C ARG A 117 -24.35 -16.98 -2.84
N LYS A 118 -25.40 -16.65 -2.08
CA LYS A 118 -25.90 -17.54 -1.05
C LYS A 118 -26.33 -18.85 -1.72
N PRO A 119 -25.85 -20.02 -1.25
CA PRO A 119 -26.30 -21.28 -1.83
C PRO A 119 -27.80 -21.40 -1.64
N PHE A 120 -28.48 -21.91 -2.67
CA PHE A 120 -29.92 -22.12 -2.60
C PHE A 120 -30.20 -23.22 -1.58
N LEU A 121 -30.88 -22.86 -0.50
CA LEU A 121 -31.29 -23.82 0.55
C LEU A 121 -32.76 -24.18 0.34
N HIS A 122 -33.02 -25.47 0.12
CA HIS A 122 -34.38 -26.02 0.14
C HIS A 122 -34.98 -25.86 1.54
N GLU A 123 -36.31 -25.70 1.64
CA GLU A 123 -36.97 -25.39 2.92
C GLU A 123 -36.68 -26.39 4.04
N LEU A 124 -36.64 -27.68 3.72
CA LEU A 124 -36.28 -28.75 4.66
C LEU A 124 -34.88 -28.54 5.27
N LYS A 125 -33.91 -28.14 4.43
CA LYS A 125 -32.56 -27.83 4.89
C LYS A 125 -32.53 -26.54 5.70
N LYS A 126 -33.32 -25.52 5.35
CA LYS A 126 -33.43 -24.28 6.15
C LYS A 126 -33.91 -24.58 7.57
N LYS A 127 -34.98 -25.37 7.72
CA LYS A 127 -35.54 -25.76 9.03
C LYS A 127 -34.51 -26.54 9.86
N ALA A 128 -33.80 -27.48 9.23
CA ALA A 128 -32.75 -28.27 9.90
C ALA A 128 -31.55 -27.41 10.36
N THR A 129 -31.10 -26.45 9.54
CA THR A 129 -30.00 -25.55 9.94
C THR A 129 -30.42 -24.62 11.08
N LEU A 130 -31.66 -24.11 11.05
CA LEU A 130 -32.21 -23.28 12.12
C LEU A 130 -32.34 -24.06 13.43
N SER A 131 -32.78 -25.32 13.41
CA SER A 131 -32.87 -26.13 14.63
C SER A 131 -31.51 -26.42 15.24
N ILE A 132 -30.50 -26.77 14.42
CA ILE A 132 -29.12 -26.98 14.87
C ILE A 132 -28.55 -25.70 15.52
N CYS A 133 -28.79 -24.53 14.92
CA CYS A 133 -28.39 -23.24 15.49
C CYS A 133 -29.09 -22.94 16.82
N ASN A 134 -30.40 -23.19 16.93
CA ASN A 134 -31.15 -22.94 18.15
C ASN A 134 -30.72 -23.85 19.32
N CYS A 135 -30.46 -25.14 19.05
CA CYS A 135 -29.92 -26.06 20.05
C CYS A 135 -28.51 -25.64 20.51
N ARG A 136 -27.66 -25.16 19.59
CA ARG A 136 -26.27 -24.78 19.89
C ARG A 136 -26.14 -23.45 20.63
N LEU A 137 -27.08 -22.54 20.41
CA LEU A 137 -27.13 -21.24 21.11
C LEU A 137 -27.90 -21.30 22.44
N GLY A 138 -28.39 -22.48 22.84
CA GLY A 138 -29.20 -22.62 24.06
C GLY A 138 -30.53 -21.85 23.99
N LEU A 139 -30.95 -21.46 22.78
CA LEU A 139 -32.26 -20.85 22.52
C LEU A 139 -33.31 -21.96 22.49
N ASN A 140 -33.47 -22.61 23.65
CA ASN A 140 -34.64 -23.42 23.91
C ASN A 140 -35.83 -22.47 23.91
N SER A 141 -36.59 -22.49 22.83
CA SER A 141 -37.99 -22.07 22.86
C SER A 141 -38.70 -22.93 23.89
N ARG A 142 -38.72 -22.46 25.15
CA ARG A 142 -39.61 -22.98 26.19
C ARG A 142 -41.03 -22.80 25.66
N GLY A 143 -41.61 -23.88 25.18
CA GLY A 143 -42.98 -23.93 24.70
C GLY A 143 -43.28 -25.26 24.04
N LEU A 144 -43.89 -26.15 24.82
CA LEU A 144 -44.57 -27.41 24.46
C LEU A 144 -43.64 -28.64 24.39
N ALA A 145 -43.85 -29.74 25.12
CA ALA A 145 -45.08 -30.28 25.72
C ALA A 145 -44.78 -31.04 27.04
N PRO A 146 -45.78 -31.22 27.94
CA PRO A 146 -45.68 -32.15 29.05
C PRO A 146 -45.79 -33.59 28.53
N CYS A 147 -44.80 -34.41 28.87
CA CYS A 147 -44.88 -35.85 28.67
C CYS A 147 -45.93 -36.39 29.65
N HIS A 148 -47.08 -36.83 29.13
CA HIS A 148 -47.97 -37.72 29.86
C HIS A 148 -47.30 -39.10 29.90
N LEU A 149 -46.96 -39.55 31.11
CA LEU A 149 -46.62 -40.94 31.41
C LEU A 149 -47.89 -41.58 31.97
N ASP A 150 -48.44 -42.54 31.23
CA ASP A 150 -49.33 -43.56 31.74
C ASP A 150 -48.49 -44.80 32.11
#